data_AF-A0A1F8PI65-F1
#
_entry.id   AF-A0A1F8PI65-F1
#
_cell.length_a   1.000
_cell.length_b   1.000
_cell.length_c   1.000
_cell.angle_alpha   90.00
_cell.angle_beta   90.00
_cell.angle_gamma   90.00
#
_symmetry.space_group_name_H-M   'P 1'
#
loop_
_entity.id
_entity.type
_entity.pdbx_description
1 polymer ?
#
loop_
_entity_poly.entity_id
_entity_poly.type
_entity_poly.pdbx_seq_one_letter_code
_entity_poly.pdbx_strand_id
1 'polypeptide(L)'
;MGAPFVVSLRDLLRSASRTFAIGIERLPGVLGEAAMVAYLLLRVSDYLEDAPDLPVDQKIRLLELWVKILNRDVPVKELTNELEAVDTSNPDAVVAQHAAHLLSRLDTFPAEVQEIIRSHVVDSTLGMRRWVERGPQVNDENDLDDYMFEVAGRVGYLVMQLYAWYSIEIRRKQDQLMPLAREFGLGLQTVNVIRGLREDYERGWMYIPRKFLATLNLSPQQFFQPEYRVEALKVLDLLVDKAERHLRYALNLVEALPPWQHNLRLACIFPLMFAIRTLTISRQNAQVLEFEAKISREEVSRIVKDATFWGW
;
A
#
# COMPACT_ATOMS: atom_id res chain seq x y z
N MET A 1 18.24 -27.83 23.02
CA MET A 1 18.09 -26.45 22.48
C MET A 1 17.26 -26.57 21.23
N GLY A 2 16.00 -26.13 21.26
CA GLY A 2 15.19 -26.10 20.04
C GLY A 2 15.81 -25.12 19.06
N ALA A 3 15.90 -25.49 17.78
CA ALA A 3 16.28 -24.54 16.75
C ALA A 3 15.34 -23.32 16.84
N PRO A 4 15.86 -22.08 16.77
CA PRO A 4 15.00 -20.90 16.77
C PRO A 4 13.99 -21.05 15.63
N PHE A 5 12.71 -20.82 15.94
CA PHE A 5 11.63 -20.89 14.95
C PHE A 5 11.92 -19.82 13.89
N VAL A 6 12.45 -20.21 12.73
CA VAL A 6 12.70 -19.30 11.62
C VAL A 6 11.35 -18.90 11.05
N VAL A 7 10.93 -17.65 11.29
CA VAL A 7 9.68 -17.13 10.73
C VAL A 7 9.79 -17.13 9.21
N SER A 8 8.86 -17.83 8.53
CA SER A 8 8.89 -17.88 7.07
C SER A 8 8.41 -16.56 6.46
N LEU A 9 8.87 -16.24 5.25
CA LEU A 9 8.40 -15.03 4.53
C LEU A 9 6.89 -15.03 4.29
N ARG A 10 6.29 -16.23 4.16
CA ARG A 10 4.83 -16.36 4.02
C ARG A 10 4.11 -16.04 5.32
N ASP A 11 4.68 -16.42 6.46
CA ASP A 11 4.11 -16.06 7.77
C ASP A 11 4.22 -14.55 8.01
N LEU A 12 5.35 -13.94 7.66
CA LEU A 12 5.52 -12.48 7.66
C LEU A 12 4.46 -11.81 6.78
N LEU A 13 4.29 -12.26 5.53
CA LEU A 13 3.29 -11.72 4.61
C LEU A 13 1.86 -11.80 5.18
N ARG A 14 1.47 -12.96 5.69
CA ARG A 14 0.12 -13.18 6.26
C ARG A 14 -0.11 -12.39 7.54
N SER A 15 0.95 -12.12 8.30
CA SER A 15 0.88 -11.29 9.51
C SER A 15 0.74 -9.80 9.18
N ALA A 16 1.51 -9.30 8.22
CA ALA A 16 1.50 -7.89 7.80
C ALA A 16 0.23 -7.52 7.03
N SER A 17 -0.28 -8.43 6.17
CA SER A 17 -1.54 -8.17 5.47
C SER A 17 -2.30 -9.41 5.03
N ARG A 18 -3.47 -9.61 5.64
CA ARG A 18 -4.36 -10.72 5.32
C ARG A 18 -5.00 -10.61 3.93
N THR A 19 -5.30 -9.41 3.46
CA THR A 19 -6.00 -9.22 2.17
C THR A 19 -5.05 -9.26 0.98
N PHE A 20 -3.88 -8.60 1.07
CA PHE A 20 -2.88 -8.65 0.00
C PHE A 20 -2.23 -10.04 -0.13
N ALA A 21 -2.05 -10.77 0.98
CA ALA A 21 -1.55 -12.14 0.95
C ALA A 21 -2.36 -13.05 0.03
N ILE A 22 -3.70 -12.91 0.01
CA ILE A 22 -4.59 -13.73 -0.83
C ILE A 22 -4.25 -13.56 -2.32
N GLY A 23 -3.98 -12.33 -2.77
CA GLY A 23 -3.63 -12.05 -4.17
C GLY A 23 -2.22 -12.51 -4.51
N ILE A 24 -1.24 -12.17 -3.65
CA ILE A 24 0.17 -12.52 -3.86
C ILE A 24 0.36 -14.04 -3.92
N GLU A 25 -0.36 -14.81 -3.08
CA GLU A 25 -0.28 -16.28 -3.08
C GLU A 25 -0.90 -16.94 -4.32
N ARG A 26 -1.67 -16.21 -5.15
CA ARG A 26 -2.12 -16.72 -6.45
C ARG A 26 -1.05 -16.64 -7.52
N LEU A 27 -0.07 -15.77 -7.36
CA LEU A 27 0.93 -15.55 -8.39
C LEU A 27 1.82 -16.79 -8.58
N PRO A 28 2.14 -17.15 -9.84
CA PRO A 28 2.85 -18.38 -10.14
C PRO A 28 4.34 -18.30 -9.80
N GLY A 29 4.87 -19.37 -9.20
CA GLY A 29 6.31 -19.64 -9.06
C GLY A 29 7.13 -18.44 -8.59
N VAL A 30 8.20 -18.14 -9.34
CA VAL A 30 9.14 -17.05 -9.03
C VAL A 30 8.50 -15.67 -9.00
N LEU A 31 7.42 -15.43 -9.77
CA LEU A 31 6.73 -14.15 -9.76
C LEU A 31 6.04 -13.90 -8.40
N GLY A 32 5.39 -14.91 -7.83
CA GLY A 32 4.75 -14.78 -6.52
C GLY A 32 5.76 -14.58 -5.40
N GLU A 33 6.91 -15.23 -5.47
CA GLU A 33 7.99 -15.03 -4.51
C GLU A 33 8.61 -13.63 -4.62
N ALA A 34 8.83 -13.14 -5.85
CA ALA A 34 9.32 -11.79 -6.09
C ALA A 34 8.33 -10.72 -5.58
N ALA A 35 7.03 -10.89 -5.87
CA ALA A 35 5.98 -10.00 -5.39
C ALA A 35 5.87 -10.01 -3.85
N MET A 36 6.00 -11.16 -3.21
CA MET A 36 6.03 -11.28 -1.74
C MET A 36 7.22 -10.52 -1.14
N VAL A 37 8.43 -10.69 -1.71
CA VAL A 37 9.62 -9.98 -1.22
C VAL A 37 9.48 -8.48 -1.43
N ALA A 38 9.01 -8.05 -2.61
CA ALA A 38 8.76 -6.64 -2.90
C ALA A 38 7.77 -6.03 -1.88
N TYR A 39 6.67 -6.73 -1.62
CA TYR A 39 5.67 -6.31 -0.65
C TYR A 39 6.26 -6.15 0.76
N LEU A 40 7.04 -7.13 1.21
CA LEU A 40 7.66 -7.09 2.54
C LEU A 40 8.73 -6.00 2.66
N LEU A 41 9.48 -5.70 1.59
CA LEU A 41 10.43 -4.58 1.58
C LEU A 41 9.73 -3.22 1.64
N LEU A 42 8.58 -3.07 0.97
CA LEU A 42 7.74 -1.88 1.11
C LEU A 42 7.19 -1.76 2.54
N ARG A 43 6.82 -2.88 3.18
CA ARG A 43 6.39 -2.90 4.59
C ARG A 43 7.47 -2.46 5.57
N VAL A 44 8.74 -2.68 5.26
CA VAL A 44 9.84 -2.06 6.03
C VAL A 44 9.75 -0.53 5.92
N SER A 45 9.50 0.01 4.72
CA SER A 45 9.36 1.46 4.51
C SER A 45 8.16 2.02 5.26
N ASP A 46 6.99 1.37 5.15
CA ASP A 46 5.77 1.73 5.88
C ASP A 46 6.06 1.82 7.39
N TYR A 47 6.69 0.79 7.98
CA TYR A 47 7.02 0.80 9.41
C TYR A 47 7.88 2.00 9.81
N LEU A 48 8.91 2.34 9.02
CA LEU A 48 9.82 3.45 9.32
C LEU A 48 9.14 4.82 9.18
N GLU A 49 8.22 4.97 8.24
CA GLU A 49 7.39 6.18 8.09
C GLU A 49 6.36 6.30 9.24
N ASP A 50 5.70 5.19 9.56
CA ASP A 50 4.50 5.19 10.41
C ASP A 50 4.78 5.02 11.90
N ALA A 51 6.02 4.67 12.30
CA ALA A 51 6.38 4.43 13.69
C ALA A 51 5.92 5.58 14.61
N PRO A 52 4.95 5.35 15.53
CA PRO A 52 4.29 6.42 16.28
C PRO A 52 5.22 7.09 17.29
N ASP A 53 6.18 6.34 17.85
CA ASP A 53 7.04 6.81 18.93
C ASP A 53 8.33 7.49 18.44
N LEU A 54 8.56 7.53 17.12
CA LEU A 54 9.78 8.10 16.56
C LEU A 54 9.60 9.58 16.19
N PRO A 55 10.49 10.48 16.64
CA PRO A 55 10.54 11.86 16.16
C PRO A 55 10.74 11.94 14.65
N VAL A 56 10.26 13.02 14.02
CA VAL A 56 10.37 13.25 12.57
C VAL A 56 11.81 13.10 12.06
N ASP A 57 12.79 13.72 12.72
CA ASP A 57 14.20 13.63 12.34
C ASP A 57 14.74 12.19 12.38
N GLN A 58 14.25 11.38 13.31
CA GLN A 58 14.60 9.97 13.41
C GLN A 58 13.98 9.15 12.28
N LYS A 59 12.71 9.42 11.93
CA LYS A 59 12.06 8.78 10.77
C LYS A 59 12.81 9.08 9.48
N ILE A 60 13.15 10.36 9.25
CA ILE A 60 13.92 10.80 8.07
C ILE A 60 15.26 10.05 8.01
N ARG A 61 16.02 10.03 9.12
CA ARG A 61 17.30 9.32 9.21
C ARG A 61 17.16 7.83 8.88
N LEU A 62 16.15 7.16 9.43
CA LEU A 62 15.96 5.72 9.23
C LEU A 62 15.53 5.39 7.79
N LEU A 63 14.66 6.21 7.19
CA LEU A 63 14.29 6.09 5.78
C LEU A 63 15.52 6.29 4.86
N GLU A 64 16.38 7.26 5.17
CA GLU A 64 17.65 7.45 4.44
C GLU A 64 18.62 6.28 4.63
N LEU A 65 18.73 5.76 5.84
CA LEU A 65 19.52 4.57 6.13
C LEU A 65 19.01 3.37 5.32
N TRP A 66 17.68 3.19 5.26
CA TRP A 66 17.07 2.14 4.47
C TRP A 66 17.37 2.27 2.98
N VAL A 67 17.30 3.48 2.42
CA VAL A 67 17.72 3.75 1.04
C VAL A 67 19.19 3.39 0.80
N LYS A 68 20.11 3.78 1.71
CA LYS A 68 21.54 3.42 1.59
C LYS A 68 21.76 1.91 1.64
N ILE A 69 21.01 1.19 2.49
CA ILE A 69 21.06 -0.27 2.56
C ILE A 69 20.54 -0.89 1.26
N LEU A 70 19.42 -0.40 0.74
CA LEU A 70 18.88 -0.81 -0.55
C LEU A 70 19.86 -0.52 -1.69
N ASN A 71 20.65 0.56 -1.63
CA ASN A 71 21.71 0.81 -2.63
C ASN A 71 23.00 0.02 -2.40
N ARG A 72 23.06 -0.82 -1.34
CA ARG A 72 24.24 -1.56 -0.89
C ARG A 72 25.42 -0.69 -0.43
N ASP A 73 25.16 0.59 -0.12
CA ASP A 73 26.17 1.52 0.41
C ASP A 73 26.51 1.21 1.88
N VAL A 74 25.55 0.63 2.60
CA VAL A 74 25.64 0.35 4.05
C VAL A 74 25.11 -1.06 4.32
N PRO A 75 25.70 -1.83 5.25
CA PRO A 75 25.20 -3.15 5.57
C PRO A 75 23.88 -3.08 6.35
N VAL A 76 22.94 -4.00 6.05
CA VAL A 76 21.61 -4.07 6.68
C VAL A 76 21.62 -4.17 8.21
N LYS A 77 22.73 -4.68 8.78
CA LYS A 77 22.91 -4.78 10.23
C LYS A 77 22.77 -3.43 10.95
N GLU A 78 23.12 -2.32 10.30
CA GLU A 78 22.98 -0.99 10.90
C GLU A 78 21.51 -0.68 11.21
N LEU A 79 20.60 -1.08 10.32
CA LEU A 79 19.16 -0.95 10.57
C LEU A 79 18.68 -1.98 11.59
N THR A 80 18.99 -3.26 11.41
CA THR A 80 18.42 -4.30 12.28
C THR A 80 18.86 -4.14 13.74
N ASN A 81 20.06 -3.62 13.99
CA ASN A 81 20.53 -3.31 15.35
C ASN A 81 19.70 -2.19 16.01
N GLU A 82 19.33 -1.13 15.27
CA GLU A 82 18.43 -0.09 15.77
C GLU A 82 17.01 -0.62 16.03
N LEU A 83 16.63 -1.73 15.39
CA LEU A 83 15.30 -2.35 15.48
C LEU A 83 15.21 -3.53 16.46
N GLU A 84 16.27 -3.90 17.19
CA GLU A 84 16.23 -5.07 18.09
C GLU A 84 15.19 -4.94 19.21
N ALA A 85 14.99 -3.72 19.72
CA ALA A 85 14.15 -3.45 20.89
C ALA A 85 12.75 -2.91 20.55
N VAL A 86 12.33 -2.96 19.28
CA VAL A 86 11.02 -2.41 18.87
C VAL A 86 9.87 -3.30 19.33
N ASP A 87 8.71 -2.70 19.54
CA ASP A 87 7.50 -3.44 19.90
C ASP A 87 7.05 -4.39 18.77
N THR A 88 7.18 -5.69 19.02
CA THR A 88 6.79 -6.75 18.10
C THR A 88 5.29 -7.01 18.05
N SER A 89 4.48 -6.24 18.78
CA SER A 89 3.01 -6.27 18.64
C SER A 89 2.56 -5.75 17.27
N ASN A 90 3.36 -4.86 16.66
CA ASN A 90 3.17 -4.38 15.30
C ASN A 90 3.77 -5.38 14.28
N PRO A 91 2.96 -5.99 13.40
CA PRO A 91 3.46 -6.92 12.38
C PRO A 91 4.53 -6.31 11.47
N ASP A 92 4.43 -5.03 11.12
CA ASP A 92 5.36 -4.37 10.20
C ASP A 92 6.73 -4.14 10.87
N ALA A 93 6.74 -3.98 12.21
CA ALA A 93 7.98 -3.97 13.00
C ALA A 93 8.72 -5.33 12.93
N VAL A 94 7.96 -6.43 13.02
CA VAL A 94 8.51 -7.79 12.88
C VAL A 94 9.08 -8.00 11.47
N VAL A 95 8.41 -7.48 10.43
CA VAL A 95 8.94 -7.51 9.05
C VAL A 95 10.25 -6.72 8.95
N ALA A 96 10.31 -5.53 9.54
CA ALA A 96 11.51 -4.67 9.53
C ALA A 96 12.70 -5.33 10.24
N GLN A 97 12.49 -6.04 11.35
CA GLN A 97 13.54 -6.84 12.01
C GLN A 97 14.10 -7.94 11.11
N HIS A 98 13.30 -8.47 10.18
CA HIS A 98 13.71 -9.51 9.23
C HIS A 98 14.24 -8.95 7.91
N ALA A 99 14.54 -7.64 7.81
CA ALA A 99 15.05 -7.00 6.60
C ALA A 99 16.27 -7.70 5.99
N ALA A 100 17.19 -8.23 6.82
CA ALA A 100 18.35 -8.99 6.34
C ALA A 100 17.94 -10.27 5.57
N HIS A 101 16.93 -10.99 6.07
CA HIS A 101 16.39 -12.17 5.39
C HIS A 101 15.70 -11.78 4.07
N LEU A 102 14.95 -10.68 4.05
CA LEU A 102 14.31 -10.16 2.83
C LEU A 102 15.34 -9.83 1.74
N LEU A 103 16.42 -9.13 2.09
CA LEU A 103 17.49 -8.78 1.15
C LEU A 103 18.25 -10.01 0.66
N SER A 104 18.53 -10.97 1.55
CA SER A 104 19.14 -12.24 1.14
C SER A 104 18.26 -12.99 0.13
N ARG A 105 16.93 -12.92 0.28
CA ARG A 105 16.00 -13.54 -0.66
C ARG A 105 15.97 -12.76 -1.98
N LEU A 106 15.93 -11.44 -1.92
CA LEU A 106 16.01 -10.57 -3.10
C LEU A 106 17.23 -10.93 -3.96
N ASP A 107 18.39 -11.11 -3.33
CA ASP A 107 19.66 -11.41 -4.00
C ASP A 107 19.69 -12.76 -4.74
N THR A 108 18.69 -13.63 -4.53
CA THR A 108 18.55 -14.91 -5.25
C THR A 108 17.77 -14.80 -6.56
N PHE A 109 17.07 -13.69 -6.82
CA PHE A 109 16.31 -13.50 -8.05
C PHE A 109 17.20 -13.08 -9.24
N PRO A 110 16.72 -13.20 -10.49
CA PRO A 110 17.41 -12.64 -11.65
C PRO A 110 17.68 -11.14 -11.50
N ALA A 111 18.80 -10.65 -12.05
CA ALA A 111 19.23 -9.26 -11.90
C ALA A 111 18.17 -8.22 -12.30
N GLU A 112 17.41 -8.48 -13.38
CA GLU A 112 16.31 -7.61 -13.82
C GLU A 112 15.20 -7.50 -12.75
N VAL A 113 14.86 -8.61 -12.09
CA VAL A 113 13.87 -8.62 -10.99
C VAL A 113 14.40 -7.88 -9.76
N GLN A 114 15.67 -8.09 -9.43
CA GLN A 114 16.31 -7.37 -8.32
C GLN A 114 16.24 -5.87 -8.54
N GLU A 115 16.56 -5.41 -9.76
CA GLU A 115 16.57 -4.00 -10.13
C GLU A 115 15.16 -3.39 -10.11
N ILE A 116 14.16 -4.08 -10.67
CA ILE A 116 12.75 -3.64 -10.61
C ILE A 116 12.33 -3.44 -9.14
N ILE A 117 12.57 -4.43 -8.27
CA ILE A 117 12.15 -4.33 -6.87
C ILE A 117 12.92 -3.21 -6.15
N ARG A 118 14.25 -3.19 -6.28
CA ARG A 118 15.11 -2.24 -5.55
C ARG A 118 14.81 -0.80 -5.95
N SER A 119 14.72 -0.50 -7.23
CA SER A 119 14.45 0.86 -7.74
C SER A 119 13.11 1.39 -7.23
N HIS A 120 12.02 0.63 -7.34
CA HIS A 120 10.70 1.06 -6.88
C HIS A 120 10.60 1.17 -5.36
N VAL A 121 11.24 0.28 -4.59
CA VAL A 121 11.28 0.40 -3.12
C VAL A 121 12.06 1.65 -2.73
N VAL A 122 13.25 1.89 -3.29
CA VAL A 122 14.06 3.09 -3.02
C VAL A 122 13.27 4.36 -3.32
N ASP A 123 12.67 4.42 -4.49
CA ASP A 123 11.89 5.57 -4.93
C ASP A 123 10.69 5.83 -4.00
N SER A 124 9.98 4.78 -3.59
CA SER A 124 8.86 4.87 -2.65
C SER A 124 9.32 5.35 -1.27
N THR A 125 10.41 4.78 -0.74
CA THR A 125 11.01 5.20 0.55
C THR A 125 11.45 6.67 0.51
N LEU A 126 12.05 7.13 -0.60
CA LEU A 126 12.44 8.54 -0.78
C LEU A 126 11.22 9.47 -0.84
N GLY A 127 10.14 9.01 -1.45
CA GLY A 127 8.84 9.69 -1.47
C GLY A 127 8.23 9.85 -0.08
N MET A 128 8.17 8.76 0.69
CA MET A 128 7.73 8.75 2.10
C MET A 128 8.59 9.72 2.93
N ARG A 129 9.93 9.65 2.81
CA ARG A 129 10.86 10.56 3.50
C ARG A 129 10.55 12.02 3.19
N ARG A 130 10.32 12.36 1.92
CA ARG A 130 9.96 13.72 1.48
C ARG A 130 8.66 14.19 2.13
N TRP A 131 7.67 13.31 2.27
CA TRP A 131 6.38 13.62 2.88
C TRP A 131 6.45 13.75 4.40
N VAL A 132 7.25 12.92 5.07
CA VAL A 132 7.58 13.08 6.49
C VAL A 132 8.25 14.43 6.76
N GLU A 133 9.21 14.82 5.91
CA GLU A 133 9.90 16.12 5.99
C GLU A 133 8.98 17.32 5.70
N ARG A 134 8.10 17.18 4.69
CA ARG A 134 7.09 18.19 4.34
C ARG A 134 6.05 18.38 5.44
N GLY A 135 5.69 17.29 6.13
CA GLY A 135 4.72 17.27 7.20
C GLY A 135 3.31 16.82 6.79
N PRO A 136 2.43 16.63 7.78
CA PRO A 136 1.23 15.78 7.67
C PRO A 136 0.05 16.37 6.88
N GLN A 137 0.21 17.53 6.24
CA GLN A 137 -0.90 18.36 5.77
C GLN A 137 -0.97 18.37 4.25
N VAL A 138 -2.09 17.88 3.72
CA VAL A 138 -2.40 17.88 2.29
C VAL A 138 -3.22 19.13 1.93
N ASN A 139 -2.75 19.97 1.01
CA ASN A 139 -3.46 21.21 0.69
C ASN A 139 -4.59 21.00 -0.32
N ASP A 140 -4.35 20.19 -1.34
CA ASP A 140 -5.30 19.95 -2.43
C ASP A 140 -5.24 18.52 -2.98
N GLU A 141 -6.04 18.24 -4.00
CA GLU A 141 -6.12 16.91 -4.60
C GLU A 141 -4.79 16.49 -5.26
N ASN A 142 -3.99 17.43 -5.77
CA ASN A 142 -2.69 17.11 -6.39
C ASN A 142 -1.68 16.70 -5.33
N ASP A 143 -1.67 17.39 -4.18
CA ASP A 143 -0.88 16.97 -3.03
C ASP A 143 -1.24 15.55 -2.58
N LEU A 144 -2.55 15.24 -2.54
CA LEU A 144 -3.00 13.91 -2.16
C LEU A 144 -2.54 12.85 -3.16
N ASP A 145 -2.67 13.14 -4.46
CA ASP A 145 -2.22 12.24 -5.52
C ASP A 145 -0.70 12.08 -5.55
N ASP A 146 0.07 13.11 -5.21
CA ASP A 146 1.54 13.01 -5.08
C ASP A 146 1.91 12.05 -3.93
N TYR A 147 1.31 12.22 -2.75
CA TYR A 147 1.53 11.28 -1.64
C TYR A 147 1.14 9.85 -2.02
N MET A 148 -0.08 9.66 -2.54
CA MET A 148 -0.59 8.35 -2.95
C MET A 148 0.25 7.72 -4.07
N PHE A 149 0.84 8.54 -4.94
CA PHE A 149 1.75 8.05 -5.95
C PHE A 149 3.00 7.43 -5.34
N GLU A 150 3.63 8.11 -4.38
CA GLU A 150 4.85 7.62 -3.72
C GLU A 150 4.62 6.30 -2.98
N VAL A 151 3.49 6.16 -2.26
CA VAL A 151 3.23 5.00 -1.40
C VAL A 151 2.47 3.86 -2.08
N ALA A 152 1.73 4.12 -3.17
CA ALA A 152 0.91 3.11 -3.83
C ALA A 152 0.98 3.12 -5.36
N GLY A 153 1.07 4.30 -6.00
CA GLY A 153 1.22 4.39 -7.46
C GLY A 153 2.49 3.70 -7.96
N ARG A 154 3.61 3.89 -7.25
CA ARG A 154 4.88 3.17 -7.52
C ARG A 154 4.76 1.67 -7.33
N VAL A 155 3.95 1.22 -6.37
CA VAL A 155 3.67 -0.22 -6.19
C VAL A 155 2.94 -0.78 -7.40
N GLY A 156 2.00 -0.02 -7.98
CA GLY A 156 1.37 -0.37 -9.26
C GLY A 156 2.38 -0.54 -10.39
N TYR A 157 3.34 0.38 -10.51
CA TYR A 157 4.44 0.29 -11.48
C TYR A 157 5.33 -0.94 -11.25
N LEU A 158 5.74 -1.17 -10.01
CA LEU A 158 6.52 -2.34 -9.60
C LEU A 158 5.82 -3.63 -10.06
N VAL A 159 4.55 -3.81 -9.69
CA VAL A 159 3.80 -5.03 -10.00
C VAL A 159 3.67 -5.22 -11.51
N MET A 160 3.35 -4.17 -12.26
CA MET A 160 3.26 -4.28 -13.73
C MET A 160 4.60 -4.56 -14.39
N GLN A 161 5.71 -4.03 -13.87
CA GLN A 161 7.04 -4.37 -14.38
C GLN A 161 7.42 -5.82 -14.07
N LEU A 162 7.08 -6.34 -12.89
CA LEU A 162 7.26 -7.77 -12.59
C LEU A 162 6.38 -8.65 -13.51
N TYR A 163 5.15 -8.23 -13.81
CA TYR A 163 4.28 -8.96 -14.73
C TYR A 163 4.81 -8.91 -16.18
N ALA A 164 5.33 -7.77 -16.62
CA ALA A 164 5.99 -7.62 -17.92
C ALA A 164 7.29 -8.43 -18.00
N TRP A 165 8.01 -8.55 -16.88
CA TRP A 165 9.15 -9.44 -16.78
C TRP A 165 8.74 -10.91 -17.00
N TYR A 166 7.66 -11.32 -16.35
CA TYR A 166 7.16 -12.69 -16.39
C TYR A 166 6.44 -13.08 -17.70
N SER A 167 5.69 -12.17 -18.33
CA SER A 167 4.89 -12.44 -19.53
C SER A 167 5.23 -11.48 -20.67
N ILE A 168 5.65 -12.05 -21.80
CA ILE A 168 5.97 -11.31 -23.02
C ILE A 168 4.75 -10.54 -23.58
N GLU A 169 3.55 -11.06 -23.40
CA GLU A 169 2.31 -10.42 -23.84
C GLU A 169 1.98 -9.19 -22.99
N ILE A 170 2.23 -9.25 -21.68
CA ILE A 170 2.11 -8.08 -20.80
C ILE A 170 3.21 -7.07 -21.13
N ARG A 171 4.45 -7.53 -21.37
CA ARG A 171 5.57 -6.66 -21.78
C ARG A 171 5.23 -5.83 -23.03
N ARG A 172 4.61 -6.44 -24.04
CA ARG A 172 4.17 -5.75 -25.27
C ARG A 172 3.11 -4.67 -25.02
N LYS A 173 2.36 -4.75 -23.91
CA LYS A 173 1.33 -3.80 -23.52
C LYS A 173 1.79 -2.85 -22.41
N GLN A 174 3.06 -2.88 -22.01
CA GLN A 174 3.53 -2.19 -20.82
C GLN A 174 3.23 -0.69 -20.85
N ASP A 175 3.47 -0.01 -21.98
CA ASP A 175 3.19 1.43 -22.13
C ASP A 175 1.71 1.77 -21.93
N GLN A 176 0.81 0.85 -22.31
CA GLN A 176 -0.64 1.00 -22.10
C GLN A 176 -1.03 0.73 -20.64
N LEU A 177 -0.39 -0.25 -20.00
CA LEU A 177 -0.76 -0.71 -18.64
C LEU A 177 -0.20 0.21 -17.55
N MET A 178 0.97 0.81 -17.77
CA MET A 178 1.65 1.61 -16.76
C MET A 178 0.79 2.78 -16.25
N PRO A 179 0.22 3.66 -17.10
CA PRO A 179 -0.67 4.72 -16.62
C PRO A 179 -1.85 4.19 -15.80
N LEU A 180 -2.46 3.08 -16.22
CA LEU A 180 -3.56 2.46 -15.48
C LEU A 180 -3.11 1.89 -14.13
N ALA A 181 -1.86 1.42 -14.03
CA ALA A 181 -1.29 0.87 -12.80
C ALA A 181 -1.04 1.94 -11.75
N ARG A 182 -0.66 3.14 -12.19
CA ARG A 182 -0.63 4.32 -11.31
C ARG A 182 -2.01 4.55 -10.69
N GLU A 183 -3.03 4.70 -11.52
CA GLU A 183 -4.40 4.96 -11.05
C GLU A 183 -4.93 3.82 -10.18
N PHE A 184 -4.54 2.58 -10.46
CA PHE A 184 -4.84 1.43 -9.61
C PHE A 184 -4.32 1.65 -8.18
N GLY A 185 -3.03 1.96 -8.04
CA GLY A 185 -2.41 2.23 -6.75
C GLY A 185 -3.08 3.40 -6.02
N LEU A 186 -3.30 4.52 -6.72
CA LEU A 186 -3.99 5.69 -6.19
C LEU A 186 -5.42 5.36 -5.71
N GLY A 187 -6.16 4.56 -6.47
CA GLY A 187 -7.51 4.14 -6.11
C GLY A 187 -7.54 3.32 -4.83
N LEU A 188 -6.67 2.32 -4.72
CA LEU A 188 -6.55 1.53 -3.50
C LEU A 188 -6.18 2.40 -2.29
N GLN A 189 -5.22 3.31 -2.46
CA GLN A 189 -4.78 4.17 -1.36
C GLN A 189 -5.82 5.22 -0.97
N THR A 190 -6.59 5.74 -1.92
CA THR A 190 -7.73 6.63 -1.62
C THR A 190 -8.76 5.91 -0.76
N VAL A 191 -9.08 4.64 -1.07
CA VAL A 191 -9.99 3.85 -0.23
C VAL A 191 -9.39 3.57 1.14
N ASN A 192 -8.08 3.30 1.24
CA ASN A 192 -7.41 3.12 2.52
C ASN A 192 -7.48 4.38 3.40
N VAL A 193 -7.23 5.56 2.82
CA VAL A 193 -7.37 6.85 3.50
C VAL A 193 -8.80 7.07 3.97
N ILE A 194 -9.79 6.84 3.09
CA ILE A 194 -11.22 6.97 3.48
C ILE A 194 -11.53 6.05 4.67
N ARG A 195 -11.08 4.80 4.63
CA ARG A 195 -11.28 3.83 5.70
C ARG A 195 -10.62 4.26 7.01
N GLY A 196 -9.45 4.89 6.95
CA GLY A 196 -8.56 5.18 8.07
C GLY A 196 -8.61 6.61 8.62
N LEU A 197 -9.53 7.46 8.14
CA LEU A 197 -9.56 8.91 8.44
C LEU A 197 -9.34 9.25 9.92
N ARG A 198 -10.01 8.54 10.83
CA ARG A 198 -9.91 8.78 12.27
C ARG A 198 -8.54 8.41 12.83
N GLU A 199 -8.06 7.22 12.50
CA GLU A 199 -6.76 6.72 12.98
C GLU A 199 -5.62 7.58 12.43
N ASP A 200 -5.69 7.98 11.16
CA ASP A 200 -4.70 8.89 10.54
C ASP A 200 -4.67 10.24 11.26
N TYR A 201 -5.84 10.81 11.56
CA TYR A 201 -5.95 12.06 12.30
C TYR A 201 -5.40 11.96 13.73
N GLU A 202 -5.69 10.86 14.44
CA GLU A 202 -5.17 10.62 15.79
C GLU A 202 -3.64 10.46 15.80
N ARG A 203 -3.05 9.98 14.70
CA ARG A 203 -1.60 9.91 14.46
C ARG A 203 -0.99 11.23 13.97
N GLY A 204 -1.80 12.27 13.84
CA GLY A 204 -1.38 13.61 13.43
C GLY A 204 -1.36 13.85 11.92
N TRP A 205 -1.78 12.88 11.11
CA TRP A 205 -1.89 12.99 9.65
C TRP A 205 -3.24 13.52 9.20
N MET A 206 -3.25 14.42 8.21
CA MET A 206 -4.47 14.95 7.62
C MET A 206 -4.44 14.80 6.10
N TYR A 207 -4.85 13.60 5.64
CA TYR A 207 -4.92 13.27 4.21
C TYR A 207 -6.12 13.90 3.49
N ILE A 208 -7.10 14.44 4.23
CA ILE A 208 -8.21 15.17 3.62
C ILE A 208 -7.67 16.51 3.11
N PRO A 209 -7.80 16.81 1.81
CA PRO A 209 -7.30 18.07 1.27
C PRO A 209 -7.96 19.28 1.94
N ARG A 210 -7.15 20.26 2.36
CA ARG A 210 -7.66 21.53 2.93
C ARG A 210 -8.66 22.22 2.01
N LYS A 211 -8.44 22.19 0.69
CA LYS A 211 -9.40 22.74 -0.29
C LYS A 211 -10.77 22.06 -0.22
N PHE A 212 -10.85 20.77 0.09
CA PHE A 212 -12.14 20.08 0.22
C PHE A 212 -12.88 20.58 1.47
N LEU A 213 -12.20 20.67 2.61
CA LEU A 213 -12.77 21.21 3.85
C LEU A 213 -13.25 22.67 3.67
N ALA A 214 -12.46 23.48 2.97
CA ALA A 214 -12.77 24.88 2.71
C ALA A 214 -14.07 25.06 1.90
N THR A 215 -14.45 24.12 1.02
CA THR A 215 -15.72 24.21 0.27
C THR A 215 -16.94 24.27 1.17
N LEU A 216 -16.84 23.77 2.41
CA LEU A 216 -17.91 23.74 3.40
C LEU A 216 -17.55 24.49 4.69
N ASN A 217 -16.53 25.35 4.65
CA ASN A 217 -16.06 26.15 5.79
C ASN A 217 -15.72 25.31 7.03
N LEU A 218 -15.16 24.12 6.83
CA LEU A 218 -14.72 23.25 7.92
C LEU A 218 -13.23 23.44 8.22
N SER A 219 -12.88 23.40 9.50
CA SER A 219 -11.52 23.10 9.94
C SER A 219 -11.29 21.59 10.04
N PRO A 220 -10.03 21.11 10.06
CA PRO A 220 -9.73 19.70 10.30
C PRO A 220 -10.33 19.16 11.60
N GLN A 221 -10.34 19.96 12.67
CA GLN A 221 -10.90 19.55 13.97
C GLN A 221 -12.43 19.42 13.90
N GLN A 222 -13.09 20.34 13.19
CA GLN A 222 -14.55 20.34 13.02
C GLN A 222 -15.02 19.15 12.19
N PHE A 223 -14.23 18.70 11.21
CA PHE A 223 -14.59 17.55 10.37
C PHE A 223 -14.92 16.28 11.17
N PHE A 224 -14.29 16.08 12.33
CA PHE A 224 -14.48 14.91 13.18
C PHE A 224 -15.50 15.11 14.32
N GLN A 225 -16.14 16.28 14.39
CA GLN A 225 -17.09 16.65 15.44
C GLN A 225 -18.53 16.29 15.03
N PRO A 226 -19.35 15.70 15.94
CA PRO A 226 -20.72 15.32 15.64
C PRO A 226 -21.60 16.47 15.11
N GLU A 227 -21.32 17.70 15.53
CA GLU A 227 -22.06 18.90 15.15
C GLU A 227 -21.96 19.24 13.66
N TYR A 228 -20.87 18.82 13.01
CA TYR A 228 -20.57 19.10 11.59
C TYR A 228 -20.76 17.87 10.70
N ARG A 229 -21.49 16.85 11.17
CA ARG A 229 -21.63 15.55 10.49
C ARG A 229 -22.18 15.68 9.08
N VAL A 230 -23.10 16.61 8.83
CA VAL A 230 -23.72 16.80 7.51
C VAL A 230 -22.71 17.37 6.50
N GLU A 231 -21.90 18.34 6.92
CA GLU A 231 -20.84 18.93 6.11
C GLU A 231 -19.69 17.94 5.91
N ALA A 232 -19.29 17.22 6.97
CA ALA A 232 -18.25 16.21 6.90
C ALA A 232 -18.60 15.08 5.90
N LEU A 233 -19.86 14.64 5.86
CA LEU A 233 -20.34 13.66 4.89
C LEU A 233 -20.22 14.15 3.44
N LYS A 234 -20.46 15.44 3.19
CA LYS A 234 -20.28 16.02 1.84
C LYS A 234 -18.80 16.11 1.45
N VAL A 235 -17.89 16.39 2.40
CA VAL A 235 -16.44 16.31 2.14
C VAL A 235 -16.01 14.87 1.88
N LEU A 236 -16.56 13.91 2.64
CA LEU A 236 -16.33 12.48 2.41
C LEU A 236 -16.77 12.08 1.00
N ASP A 237 -17.92 12.55 0.52
CA ASP A 237 -18.40 12.29 -0.84
C ASP A 237 -17.40 12.78 -1.91
N LEU A 238 -16.69 13.90 -1.69
CA LEU A 238 -15.62 14.34 -2.62
C LEU A 238 -14.45 13.34 -2.70
N LEU A 239 -14.06 12.73 -1.58
CA LEU A 239 -13.04 11.68 -1.55
C LEU A 239 -13.56 10.38 -2.18
N VAL A 240 -14.83 10.04 -1.96
CA VAL A 240 -15.46 8.87 -2.56
C VAL A 240 -15.49 9.02 -4.09
N ASP A 241 -15.91 10.18 -4.59
CA ASP A 241 -15.92 10.48 -6.03
C ASP A 241 -14.50 10.41 -6.63
N LYS A 242 -13.49 10.85 -5.87
CA LYS A 242 -12.07 10.69 -6.26
C LYS A 242 -11.68 9.21 -6.36
N ALA A 243 -11.97 8.42 -5.34
CA ALA A 243 -11.67 6.98 -5.34
C ALA A 243 -12.33 6.28 -6.53
N GLU A 244 -13.59 6.60 -6.85
CA GLU A 244 -14.30 5.97 -7.97
C GLU A 244 -13.67 6.25 -9.33
N ARG A 245 -13.18 7.49 -9.57
CA ARG A 245 -12.44 7.82 -10.79
C ARG A 245 -11.23 6.92 -10.97
N HIS A 246 -10.44 6.76 -9.91
CA HIS A 246 -9.24 5.91 -9.90
C HIS A 246 -9.56 4.42 -10.05
N LEU A 247 -10.56 3.91 -9.32
CA LEU A 247 -10.98 2.51 -9.38
C LEU A 247 -11.57 2.12 -10.76
N ARG A 248 -12.11 3.08 -11.53
CA ARG A 248 -12.50 2.83 -12.93
C ARG A 248 -11.29 2.49 -13.79
N TYR A 249 -10.19 3.21 -13.64
CA TYR A 249 -8.93 2.90 -14.34
C TYR A 249 -8.32 1.57 -13.85
N ALA A 250 -8.45 1.26 -12.56
CA ALA A 250 -8.06 -0.03 -12.01
C ALA A 250 -8.79 -1.19 -12.69
N LEU A 251 -10.10 -1.05 -12.92
CA LEU A 251 -10.87 -2.05 -13.67
C LEU A 251 -10.38 -2.18 -15.12
N ASN A 252 -10.14 -1.05 -15.81
CA ASN A 252 -9.60 -1.06 -17.17
C ASN A 252 -8.24 -1.78 -17.25
N LEU A 253 -7.40 -1.68 -16.20
CA LEU A 253 -6.15 -2.44 -16.12
C LEU A 253 -6.42 -3.94 -16.10
N VAL A 254 -7.33 -4.40 -15.23
CA VAL A 254 -7.66 -5.83 -15.13
C VAL A 254 -8.20 -6.33 -16.46
N GLU A 255 -9.09 -5.57 -17.11
CA GLU A 255 -9.63 -5.90 -18.43
C GLU A 255 -8.56 -5.98 -19.52
N ALA A 256 -7.55 -5.10 -19.47
CA ALA A 256 -6.47 -5.06 -20.46
C ALA A 256 -5.45 -6.22 -20.33
N LEU A 257 -5.34 -6.84 -19.15
CA LEU A 257 -4.51 -8.03 -18.93
C LEU A 257 -5.00 -9.21 -19.78
N PRO A 258 -4.11 -10.06 -20.34
CA PRO A 258 -4.53 -11.20 -21.15
C PRO A 258 -5.46 -12.16 -20.40
N PRO A 259 -6.65 -12.53 -20.93
CA PRO A 259 -7.63 -13.34 -20.21
C PRO A 259 -7.12 -14.72 -19.74
N TRP A 260 -6.14 -15.31 -20.44
CA TRP A 260 -5.53 -16.58 -20.06
C TRP A 260 -4.51 -16.47 -18.93
N GLN A 261 -4.06 -15.25 -18.55
CA GLN A 261 -3.19 -15.01 -17.40
C GLN A 261 -4.01 -14.94 -16.10
N HIS A 262 -4.81 -15.98 -15.84
CA HIS A 262 -5.86 -15.97 -14.82
C HIS A 262 -5.34 -15.60 -13.42
N ASN A 263 -4.22 -16.19 -12.98
CA ASN A 263 -3.68 -15.91 -11.65
C ASN A 263 -3.19 -14.46 -11.47
N LEU A 264 -2.66 -13.83 -12.53
CA LEU A 264 -2.24 -12.43 -12.50
C LEU A 264 -3.47 -11.51 -12.43
N ARG A 265 -4.53 -11.85 -13.17
CA ARG A 265 -5.83 -11.15 -13.12
C ARG A 265 -6.48 -11.28 -11.75
N LEU A 266 -6.48 -12.48 -11.15
CA LEU A 266 -6.97 -12.72 -9.78
C LEU A 266 -6.22 -11.88 -8.74
N ALA A 267 -4.89 -11.82 -8.84
CA ALA A 267 -4.07 -11.02 -7.94
C ALA A 267 -4.40 -9.51 -8.00
N CYS A 268 -4.91 -9.02 -9.13
CA CYS A 268 -5.40 -7.65 -9.27
C CYS A 268 -6.88 -7.49 -8.89
N ILE A 269 -7.76 -8.40 -9.30
CA ILE A 269 -9.20 -8.25 -9.07
C ILE A 269 -9.57 -8.34 -7.58
N PHE A 270 -8.86 -9.16 -6.78
CA PHE A 270 -9.14 -9.27 -5.35
C PHE A 270 -9.00 -7.94 -4.60
N PRO A 271 -7.85 -7.24 -4.62
CA PRO A 271 -7.73 -5.95 -3.96
C PRO A 271 -8.68 -4.89 -4.54
N LEU A 272 -8.97 -4.93 -5.85
CA LEU A 272 -9.97 -4.03 -6.45
C LEU A 272 -11.37 -4.26 -5.86
N MET A 273 -11.83 -5.51 -5.77
CA MET A 273 -13.15 -5.82 -5.23
C MET A 273 -13.25 -5.55 -3.73
N PHE A 274 -12.17 -5.77 -2.97
CA PHE A 274 -12.11 -5.34 -1.58
C PHE A 274 -12.25 -3.82 -1.45
N ALA A 275 -11.52 -3.06 -2.28
CA ALA A 275 -11.60 -1.60 -2.29
C ALA A 275 -13.00 -1.09 -2.66
N ILE A 276 -13.63 -1.64 -3.70
CA ILE A 276 -15.00 -1.31 -4.10
C ILE A 276 -15.99 -1.61 -2.97
N ARG A 277 -15.84 -2.74 -2.27
CA ARG A 277 -16.72 -3.10 -1.16
C ARG A 277 -16.54 -2.14 0.02
N THR A 278 -15.30 -1.85 0.41
CA THR A 278 -15.00 -0.87 1.47
C THR A 278 -15.55 0.50 1.13
N LEU A 279 -15.39 0.95 -0.13
CA LEU A 279 -15.90 2.24 -0.58
C LEU A 279 -17.43 2.30 -0.53
N THR A 280 -18.11 1.22 -0.92
CA THR A 280 -19.58 1.09 -0.80
C THR A 280 -20.05 1.19 0.65
N ILE A 281 -19.31 0.59 1.60
CA ILE A 281 -19.63 0.69 3.05
C ILE A 281 -19.37 2.09 3.59
N SER A 282 -18.39 2.80 3.02
CA SER A 282 -17.97 4.12 3.48
C SER A 282 -18.83 5.25 2.96
N ARG A 283 -19.41 5.10 1.76
CA ARG A 283 -20.26 6.11 1.12
C ARG A 283 -21.43 6.49 2.03
N GLN A 284 -21.59 7.80 2.26
CA GLN A 284 -22.64 8.38 3.12
C GLN A 284 -22.73 7.77 4.54
N ASN A 285 -21.65 7.13 5.00
CA ASN A 285 -21.60 6.49 6.29
C ASN A 285 -20.71 7.27 7.26
N ALA A 286 -21.33 8.04 8.13
CA ALA A 286 -20.59 8.86 9.07
C ALA A 286 -19.93 8.06 10.22
N GLN A 287 -20.16 6.74 10.33
CA GLN A 287 -19.35 5.90 11.22
C GLN A 287 -17.88 5.88 10.83
N VAL A 288 -17.55 6.13 9.56
CA VAL A 288 -16.16 6.21 9.06
C VAL A 288 -15.39 7.39 9.67
N LEU A 289 -16.08 8.40 10.19
CA LEU A 289 -15.49 9.53 10.90
C LEU A 289 -15.08 9.18 12.34
N GLU A 290 -15.63 8.09 12.87
CA GLU A 290 -15.47 7.66 14.27
C GLU A 290 -14.64 6.38 14.37
N PHE A 291 -14.77 5.46 13.41
CA PHE A 291 -14.16 4.15 13.44
C PHE A 291 -13.72 3.70 12.05
N GLU A 292 -12.76 2.78 12.01
CA GLU A 292 -12.27 2.19 10.76
C GLU A 292 -13.35 1.36 10.04
N ALA A 293 -13.59 1.63 8.76
CA ALA A 293 -14.52 0.86 7.94
C ALA A 293 -13.97 -0.53 7.58
N LYS A 294 -14.53 -1.61 8.13
CA LYS A 294 -14.02 -2.98 7.92
C LYS A 294 -14.98 -3.84 7.10
N ILE A 295 -14.44 -4.51 6.08
CA ILE A 295 -15.09 -5.66 5.46
C ILE A 295 -14.95 -6.89 6.35
N SER A 296 -16.01 -7.67 6.47
CA SER A 296 -16.00 -8.90 7.26
C SER A 296 -15.19 -10.01 6.56
N ARG A 297 -14.72 -10.99 7.35
CA ARG A 297 -14.04 -12.18 6.81
C ARG A 297 -14.93 -12.98 5.84
N GLU A 298 -16.23 -12.98 6.09
CA GLU A 298 -17.23 -13.64 5.25
C GLU A 298 -17.37 -12.95 3.88
N GLU A 299 -17.37 -11.61 3.87
CA GLU A 299 -17.37 -10.83 2.62
C GLU A 299 -16.09 -11.03 1.83
N VAL A 300 -14.93 -11.02 2.49
CA VAL A 300 -13.64 -11.34 1.85
C VAL A 300 -13.71 -12.72 1.20
N SER A 301 -14.15 -13.74 1.94
CA SER A 301 -14.27 -15.11 1.44
C SER A 301 -15.23 -15.20 0.24
N ARG A 302 -16.37 -14.51 0.31
CA ARG A 302 -17.36 -14.46 -0.77
C ARG A 302 -16.79 -13.79 -2.02
N ILE A 303 -16.15 -12.63 -1.88
CA ILE A 303 -15.51 -11.93 -3.00
C ILE A 303 -14.47 -12.82 -3.67
N VAL A 304 -13.61 -13.47 -2.89
CA VAL A 304 -12.57 -14.38 -3.42
C VAL A 304 -13.21 -15.54 -4.18
N LYS A 305 -14.23 -16.18 -3.61
CA LYS A 305 -14.95 -17.30 -4.24
C LYS A 305 -15.59 -16.86 -5.56
N ASP A 306 -16.34 -15.76 -5.54
CA ASP A 306 -17.08 -15.27 -6.71
C ASP A 306 -16.11 -14.82 -7.81
N ALA A 307 -15.09 -14.03 -7.49
CA ALA A 307 -14.11 -13.58 -8.47
C ALA A 307 -13.31 -14.75 -9.09
N THR A 308 -13.00 -15.79 -8.30
CA THR A 308 -12.37 -17.01 -8.81
C THR A 308 -13.31 -17.78 -9.73
N PHE A 309 -14.59 -17.91 -9.37
CA PHE A 309 -15.55 -18.72 -10.11
C PHE A 309 -15.97 -18.08 -11.44
N TRP A 310 -16.19 -16.77 -11.46
CA TRP A 310 -16.67 -16.05 -12.64
C TRP A 310 -15.57 -15.73 -13.66
N GLY A 311 -14.34 -16.19 -13.43
CA GLY A 311 -13.27 -16.13 -14.42
C GLY A 311 -12.84 -14.70 -14.74
N TRP A 312 -12.86 -13.82 -13.74
CA TRP A 312 -12.27 -12.48 -13.89
C TRP A 312 -10.78 -12.56 -14.23
#